data_AF-K7VSJ8-F1
#
_entry.id   AF-K7VSJ8-F1
#
_cell.length_a   1.000
_cell.length_b   1.000
_cell.length_c   1.000
_cell.angle_alpha   90.00
_cell.angle_beta   90.00
_cell.angle_gamma   90.00
#
_symmetry.space_group_name_H-M   'P 1'
#
loop_
_entity.id
_entity.type
_entity.pdbx_description
1 polymer ?
#
loop_
_entity_poly.entity_id
_entity_poly.type
_entity_poly.pdbx_seq_one_letter_code
_entity_poly.pdbx_strand_id
1 'polypeptide(L)'
;MAINILSKADKKLSQLKDGIRVLAWEQYKIDNRVKGEEGYKIFEAEWLTHDIHKMDQAKFDKFIAGLGYTVDDLLAERNRYYQKRNRATGIGNEPASFDNKPASVDYVEGNQPDNIPY
;
A
#
# COMPACT_ATOMS: atom_id res chain seq x y z
N MET A 1 1.58 -2.45 25.31
CA MET A 1 1.11 -2.46 23.91
C MET A 1 -0.14 -3.32 23.86
N ALA A 2 -1.29 -2.77 23.47
CA ALA A 2 -2.50 -3.56 23.26
C ALA A 2 -2.53 -4.02 21.80
N ILE A 3 -2.78 -5.31 21.56
CA ILE A 3 -2.99 -5.84 20.22
C ILE A 3 -4.39 -5.39 19.79
N ASN A 4 -4.46 -4.41 18.89
CA ASN A 4 -5.71 -3.93 18.31
C ASN A 4 -6.00 -4.73 17.03
N ILE A 5 -7.14 -5.42 16.99
CA ILE A 5 -7.62 -6.10 15.78
C ILE A 5 -8.16 -5.02 14.85
N LEU A 6 -7.59 -4.90 13.65
CA LEU A 6 -8.11 -3.99 12.62
C LEU A 6 -9.54 -4.37 12.26
N SER A 7 -10.46 -3.42 12.37
CA SER A 7 -11.80 -3.61 11.83
C SER A 7 -11.75 -3.64 10.30
N LYS A 8 -12.80 -4.18 9.67
CA LYS A 8 -12.94 -4.15 8.20
C LYS A 8 -12.94 -2.71 7.66
N ALA A 9 -13.48 -1.76 8.43
CA ALA A 9 -13.51 -0.35 8.07
C ALA A 9 -12.10 0.26 8.10
N ASP A 10 -11.32 -0.01 9.14
CA ASP A 10 -9.94 0.48 9.28
C ASP A 10 -9.04 -0.08 8.17
N LYS A 11 -9.23 -1.36 7.82
CA LYS A 11 -8.52 -1.99 6.71
C LYS A 11 -8.84 -1.31 5.38
N LYS A 12 -10.12 -1.01 5.13
CA LYS A 12 -10.55 -0.32 3.91
C LYS A 12 -9.95 1.09 3.84
N LEU A 13 -10.03 1.86 4.92
CA LEU A 13 -9.47 3.21 4.99
C LEU A 13 -7.95 3.20 4.74
N SER A 14 -7.24 2.23 5.31
CA SER A 14 -5.80 2.04 5.08
C SER A 14 -5.49 1.76 3.59
N GLN A 15 -6.28 0.90 2.93
CA GLN A 15 -6.13 0.65 1.49
C GLN A 15 -6.39 1.89 0.63
N LEU A 16 -7.35 2.73 1.02
CA LEU A 16 -7.64 3.97 0.30
C LEU A 16 -6.54 5.02 0.50
N LYS A 17 -6.02 5.16 1.73
CA LYS A 17 -4.85 6.00 2.01
C LYS A 17 -3.63 5.55 1.19
N ASP A 18 -3.44 4.24 1.03
CA ASP A 18 -2.39 3.69 0.15
C ASP A 18 -2.63 4.03 -1.33
N GLY A 19 -3.88 4.03 -1.80
CA GLY A 19 -4.22 4.52 -3.14
C GLY A 19 -3.84 5.98 -3.37
N ILE A 20 -4.10 6.86 -2.40
CA ILE A 20 -3.65 8.27 -2.46
C ILE A 20 -2.13 8.37 -2.41
N ARG A 21 -1.45 7.56 -1.58
CA ARG A 21 0.02 7.54 -1.52
C ARG A 21 0.62 7.25 -2.90
N VAL A 22 0.06 6.30 -3.64
CA VAL A 22 0.51 5.96 -4.99
C VAL A 22 0.37 7.16 -5.92
N LEU A 23 -0.80 7.81 -5.93
CA LEU A 23 -1.03 9.01 -6.74
C LEU A 23 -0.07 10.15 -6.37
N ALA A 24 0.11 10.40 -5.08
CA ALA A 24 1.03 11.40 -4.57
C ALA A 24 2.49 11.10 -4.99
N TRP A 25 2.89 9.83 -4.96
CA TRP A 25 4.22 9.41 -5.43
C TRP A 25 4.39 9.61 -6.94
N GLU A 26 3.36 9.33 -7.74
CA GLU A 26 3.39 9.60 -9.18
C GLU A 26 3.56 11.09 -9.48
N GLN A 27 2.82 11.95 -8.77
CA GLN A 27 2.94 13.39 -8.89
C GLN A 27 4.32 13.89 -8.42
N TYR A 28 4.81 13.41 -7.27
CA TYR A 28 6.11 13.77 -6.74
C TYR A 28 7.25 13.49 -7.73
N LYS A 29 7.20 12.35 -8.44
CA LYS A 29 8.17 12.02 -9.50
C LYS A 29 8.11 13.01 -10.67
N ILE A 30 6.92 13.46 -11.05
CA ILE A 30 6.73 14.42 -12.14
C ILE A 30 7.34 15.77 -11.73
N ASP A 31 6.98 16.26 -10.54
CA ASP A 31 7.38 17.58 -10.05
C ASP A 31 8.89 17.67 -9.81
N ASN A 32 9.48 16.61 -9.23
CA ASN A 32 10.89 16.59 -8.86
C ASN A 32 11.80 15.92 -9.90
N ARG A 33 11.23 15.45 -11.03
CA ARG A 33 11.93 14.69 -12.09
C ARG A 33 12.76 13.50 -11.57
N VAL A 34 12.33 12.90 -10.46
CA VAL A 34 13.09 11.82 -9.82
C VAL A 34 12.85 10.49 -10.55
N LYS A 35 13.93 9.73 -10.74
CA LYS A 35 13.92 8.36 -11.27
C LYS A 35 14.50 7.43 -10.22
N GLY A 36 13.82 6.33 -9.93
CA GLY A 36 14.31 5.31 -8.99
C GLY A 36 13.96 5.57 -7.52
N GLU A 37 14.61 4.81 -6.63
CA GLU A 37 14.25 4.70 -5.20
C GLU A 37 14.77 5.86 -4.34
N GLU A 38 15.74 6.65 -4.81
CA GLU A 38 16.35 7.72 -4.02
C GLU A 38 15.35 8.81 -3.61
N GLY A 39 14.43 9.18 -4.51
CA GLY A 39 13.37 10.15 -4.19
C GLY A 39 12.29 9.58 -3.28
N TYR A 40 12.17 8.25 -3.23
CA TYR A 40 11.11 7.62 -2.47
C TYR A 40 11.35 7.77 -0.97
N LYS A 41 12.61 7.74 -0.48
CA LYS A 41 12.92 7.96 0.94
C LYS A 41 12.51 9.35 1.44
N ILE A 42 12.72 10.37 0.61
CA ILE A 42 12.34 11.75 0.93
C ILE A 42 10.81 11.87 0.94
N PHE A 43 10.17 11.37 -0.13
CA PHE A 43 8.71 11.31 -0.22
C PHE A 43 8.09 10.54 0.95
N GLU A 44 8.68 9.43 1.37
CA GLU A 44 8.17 8.60 2.46
C GLU A 44 8.21 9.33 3.79
N ALA A 45 9.31 10.03 4.09
CA ALA A 45 9.40 10.88 5.28
C ALA A 45 8.33 11.98 5.29
N GLU A 46 8.13 12.68 4.16
CA GLU A 46 7.09 13.69 4.03
C GLU A 46 5.69 13.08 4.15
N TRP A 47 5.46 11.94 3.49
CA TRP A 47 4.20 11.21 3.52
C TRP A 47 3.81 10.75 4.91
N LEU A 48 4.76 10.22 5.70
CA LEU A 48 4.50 9.76 7.07
C LEU A 48 4.05 10.90 8.00
N THR A 49 4.49 12.13 7.73
CA THR A 49 4.08 13.33 8.49
C THR A 49 2.78 13.96 7.98
N HIS A 50 2.25 13.49 6.86
CA HIS A 50 1.10 14.10 6.20
C HIS A 50 -0.20 13.92 7.00
N ASP A 51 -1.04 14.96 7.04
CA ASP A 51 -2.26 15.00 7.86
C ASP A 51 -3.34 13.98 7.44
N ILE A 52 -3.20 13.38 6.26
CA ILE A 52 -4.09 12.33 5.76
C ILE A 52 -4.16 11.13 6.71
N HIS A 53 -3.09 10.85 7.47
CA HIS A 53 -3.07 9.75 8.44
C HIS A 53 -4.06 9.99 9.60
N LYS A 54 -4.30 11.26 9.94
CA LYS A 54 -5.23 11.69 11.01
C LYS A 54 -6.69 11.77 10.53
N MET A 55 -6.94 11.62 9.23
CA MET A 55 -8.30 11.66 8.69
C MET A 55 -9.06 10.39 9.02
N ASP A 56 -10.29 10.57 9.52
CA ASP A 56 -11.32 9.54 9.58
C ASP A 56 -11.94 9.30 8.19
N GLN A 57 -12.77 8.26 8.06
CA GLN A 57 -13.39 7.89 6.79
C GLN A 57 -14.20 9.03 6.18
N ALA A 58 -14.99 9.75 6.97
CA ALA A 58 -15.86 10.81 6.45
C ALA A 58 -15.07 12.02 5.93
N LYS A 59 -13.99 12.39 6.62
CA LYS A 59 -13.06 13.43 6.16
C LYS A 59 -12.32 12.99 4.91
N PHE A 60 -11.87 11.73 4.88
CA PHE A 60 -11.18 11.17 3.72
C PHE A 60 -12.09 11.13 2.48
N ASP A 61 -13.34 10.71 2.63
CA ASP A 61 -14.31 10.66 1.52
C ASP A 61 -14.56 12.05 0.90
N LYS A 62 -14.65 13.09 1.75
CA LYS A 62 -14.75 14.48 1.27
C LYS A 62 -13.47 14.95 0.57
N PHE A 63 -12.30 14.56 1.11
CA PHE A 63 -11.02 14.91 0.54
C PHE A 63 -10.86 14.33 -0.87
N ILE A 64 -11.14 13.04 -1.07
CA ILE A 64 -10.99 12.39 -2.39
C ILE A 64 -12.02 12.89 -3.40
N ALA A 65 -13.25 13.19 -2.95
CA ALA A 65 -14.27 13.79 -3.80
C ALA A 65 -13.86 15.20 -4.27
N GLY A 66 -13.20 15.99 -3.40
CA GLY A 66 -12.65 17.30 -3.75
C GLY A 66 -11.53 17.23 -4.79
N LEU A 67 -10.83 16.10 -4.87
CA LEU A 67 -9.83 15.80 -5.90
C LEU A 67 -10.43 15.20 -7.18
N GLY A 68 -11.75 14.92 -7.20
CA GLY A 68 -12.44 14.30 -8.33
C GLY A 68 -12.27 12.78 -8.42
N TYR A 69 -11.81 12.12 -7.36
CA TYR A 69 -11.66 10.67 -7.30
C TYR A 69 -12.82 10.00 -6.56
N THR A 70 -13.21 8.82 -7.04
CA THR A 70 -14.06 7.90 -6.31
C THR A 70 -13.23 6.88 -5.52
N VAL A 71 -13.88 6.18 -4.59
CA VAL A 71 -13.28 5.04 -3.87
C VAL A 71 -12.78 3.96 -4.83
N ASP A 72 -13.53 3.68 -5.89
CA ASP A 72 -13.19 2.64 -6.86
C ASP A 72 -11.98 3.03 -7.71
N ASP A 73 -11.85 4.32 -8.06
CA ASP A 73 -10.68 4.84 -8.79
C ASP A 73 -9.39 4.62 -7.98
N LEU A 74 -9.42 4.92 -6.67
CA LEU A 74 -8.27 4.75 -5.80
C LEU A 74 -7.87 3.28 -5.62
N LEU A 75 -8.85 2.38 -5.52
CA LEU A 75 -8.59 0.95 -5.48
C LEU A 75 -8.03 0.43 -6.80
N ALA A 76 -8.56 0.91 -7.93
CA ALA A 76 -8.08 0.57 -9.26
C ALA A 76 -6.63 1.03 -9.46
N GLU A 77 -6.30 2.27 -9.09
CA GLU A 77 -4.95 2.82 -9.23
C GLU A 77 -3.95 2.08 -8.35
N ARG A 78 -4.32 1.81 -7.10
CA ARG A 78 -3.53 0.99 -6.18
C ARG A 78 -3.24 -0.38 -6.81
N ASN A 79 -4.26 -1.08 -7.30
CA ASN A 79 -4.11 -2.39 -7.90
C ASN A 79 -3.22 -2.35 -9.14
N ARG A 80 -3.42 -1.36 -10.02
CA ARG A 80 -2.62 -1.14 -11.22
C ARG A 80 -1.14 -0.91 -10.89
N TYR A 81 -0.85 -0.11 -9.87
CA TYR A 81 0.52 0.16 -9.42
C TYR A 81 1.23 -1.10 -8.95
N TYR A 82 0.60 -1.90 -8.07
CA TYR A 82 1.20 -3.14 -7.59
C TYR A 82 1.29 -4.21 -8.69
N GLN A 83 0.31 -4.30 -9.59
CA GLN A 83 0.40 -5.18 -10.76
C GLN A 83 1.61 -4.83 -11.64
N LYS A 84 1.81 -3.54 -11.92
CA LYS A 84 2.95 -3.06 -12.71
C LYS A 84 4.28 -3.32 -12.00
N ARG A 85 4.35 -3.06 -10.69
CA ARG A 85 5.53 -3.36 -9.85
C ARG A 85 5.87 -4.85 -9.88
N ASN A 86 4.89 -5.71 -9.62
CA ASN A 86 5.09 -7.16 -9.58
C ASN A 86 5.59 -7.72 -10.92
N ARG A 87 5.04 -7.23 -12.04
CA ARG A 87 5.53 -7.57 -13.39
C ARG A 87 6.97 -7.12 -13.61
N ALA A 88 7.33 -5.92 -13.15
CA ALA A 88 8.68 -5.37 -13.31
C ALA A 88 9.73 -6.09 -12.44
N THR A 89 9.33 -6.59 -11.26
CA THR A 89 10.22 -7.29 -10.33
C THR A 89 10.23 -8.82 -10.52
N GLY A 90 9.50 -9.35 -11.51
CA GLY A 90 9.41 -10.79 -11.77
C GLY A 90 8.68 -11.60 -10.68
N ILE A 91 7.99 -10.93 -9.76
CA ILE A 91 7.24 -11.57 -8.68
C ILE A 91 5.84 -11.88 -9.23
N GLY A 92 5.66 -13.08 -9.77
CA GLY A 92 4.35 -13.64 -10.12
C GLY A 92 4.06 -13.72 -11.62
N ASN A 93 4.69 -14.68 -12.30
CA ASN A 93 4.20 -15.25 -13.56
C ASN A 93 3.89 -16.76 -13.40
N GLU A 94 3.62 -17.23 -12.18
CA GLU A 94 3.04 -18.56 -11.98
C GLU A 94 1.57 -18.36 -11.56
N PRO A 95 0.59 -18.89 -12.31
CA PRO A 95 -0.76 -19.00 -11.78
C PRO A 95 -0.69 -19.83 -10.51
N ALA A 96 -1.35 -19.39 -9.45
CA ALA A 96 -1.47 -20.19 -8.23
C ALA A 96 -2.19 -21.50 -8.58
N SER A 97 -1.43 -22.57 -8.80
CA SER A 97 -1.94 -23.92 -8.76
C SER A 97 -2.41 -24.15 -7.32
N PHE A 98 -3.73 -24.13 -7.13
CA PHE A 98 -4.33 -24.65 -5.91
C PHE A 98 -4.16 -26.17 -5.89
N ASP A 99 -2.97 -26.62 -5.49
CA ASP A 99 -2.76 -28.01 -5.12
C ASP A 99 -3.58 -28.29 -3.86
N ASN A 100 -4.69 -29.01 -4.03
CA ASN A 100 -5.56 -29.50 -2.96
C ASN A 100 -4.82 -30.59 -2.17
N LYS A 101 -3.81 -30.22 -1.39
CA LYS A 101 -3.19 -31.11 -0.40
C LYS A 101 -3.63 -30.67 1.00
N PRO A 102 -4.20 -31.56 1.84
CA PRO A 102 -4.68 -31.18 3.16
C PRO A 102 -3.52 -30.70 4.02
N ALA A 103 -3.75 -29.60 4.75
CA ALA A 103 -2.77 -28.95 5.60
C ALA A 103 -2.27 -29.91 6.71
N SER A 104 -1.02 -30.37 6.59
CA SER A 104 -0.27 -30.89 7.73
C SER A 104 0.35 -29.71 8.47
N VAL A 105 -0.14 -29.49 9.69
CA VAL A 105 0.34 -28.47 10.62
C VAL A 105 1.67 -28.94 11.19
N ASP A 106 2.76 -28.24 10.91
CA ASP A 106 3.99 -28.35 11.70
C ASP A 106 4.60 -26.96 11.87
N TYR A 107 4.57 -26.48 13.11
CA TYR A 107 5.34 -25.32 13.56
C TYR A 107 6.79 -25.75 13.77
N VAL A 108 7.75 -25.10 13.09
CA VAL A 108 9.11 -24.95 13.62
C VAL A 108 9.65 -23.56 13.29
N GLU A 109 9.95 -22.87 14.38
CA GLU A 109 10.61 -21.58 14.55
C GLU A 109 12.10 -21.64 14.18
N GLY A 110 12.65 -20.59 13.54
CA GLY A 110 14.08 -20.50 13.27
C GLY A 110 14.56 -19.34 12.38
N ASN A 111 14.72 -18.17 13.02
CA ASN A 111 15.74 -17.11 12.79
C ASN A 111 15.71 -16.29 11.46
N GLN A 112 15.00 -15.15 11.39
CA GLN A 112 15.43 -13.75 11.70
C GLN A 112 16.08 -12.99 10.51
N PRO A 113 15.98 -11.65 10.43
CA PRO A 113 14.78 -10.83 10.21
C PRO A 113 14.91 -9.95 8.94
N ASP A 114 13.84 -9.80 8.15
CA ASP A 114 13.85 -8.86 7.03
C ASP A 114 13.97 -7.43 7.55
N ASN A 115 15.06 -6.80 7.13
CA ASN A 115 15.49 -5.46 7.48
C ASN A 115 14.55 -4.45 6.80
N ILE A 116 13.40 -4.17 7.43
CA ILE A 116 12.49 -3.11 7.02
C ILE A 116 12.87 -1.86 7.84
N PRO A 117 13.52 -0.84 7.26
CA PRO A 117 13.82 0.37 7.99
C PRO A 117 12.51 1.10 8.34
N TYR A 118 12.42 1.47 9.62
CA TYR A 118 11.42 2.38 10.19
C TYR A 118 11.48 3.78 9.55
#